data_AF-A0AAV7MDJ2-F1
#
_entry.id   AF-A0AAV7MDJ2-F1
#
_cell.length_a   1.000
_cell.length_b   1.000
_cell.length_c   1.000
_cell.angle_alpha   90.00
_cell.angle_beta   90.00
_cell.angle_gamma   90.00
#
_symmetry.space_group_name_H-M   'P 1'
#
loop_
_entity.id
_entity.type
_entity.pdbx_description
1 polymer ?
#
loop_
_entity_poly.entity_id
_entity_poly.type
_entity_poly.pdbx_seq_one_letter_code
_entity_poly.pdbx_strand_id
1 'polypeptide(L)'
;MGTLRASMTRFPVSRETLQDFRGSGEKGAGAEERESATRSGRDEGVSSRSGTRRTRERRKELYSEQNLEPDESPSMSGDQKKAKMVSSSKFSGTRQYSESYISFGFTFTGDANKPTPLCVVCGEKLANSAMVLSKLKRHLQTKHPSLQNKNADYFVRLRENTEKEATFMRKTTKVNERALKASYQVAELIAKSKKSHTVAETLILPACKAIVQEMLGPEAAKEIAKVPLSDNTISRRINDMSADIESVVLEKIRISEKFALQLDESTDISGHAQLLANVRFVDGDAIRENFFFCKALPEKTTGEEIFRVTSEYLEQGGLKWENCTNYAKLLASDKWCARLAYLADIFHHLNELNTRMQGRNENLLTSTDKINGFRSKVQLWHQHVESGNLEMFTLTKQWQGVHTAALSEIIVKHLKTLEEKLSFYFSSVSTECLDWVRDPYSSASVGGKDMTLQEQEELTELRQNRGFKLRFADLPLDSFWLDTAKEFPLLANKAILTLLPFSTTYLCEMSFSSMIAIKTKYRERLRAVDEELRVCLSSIPARISALCSAKQAQVAH
;
A
#
# COMPACT_ATOMS: atom_id res chain seq x y z
N MET A 1 21.53 30.15 -21.05
CA MET A 1 21.82 28.69 -20.94
C MET A 1 21.27 28.06 -19.64
N GLY A 2 20.07 28.44 -19.21
CA GLY A 2 19.24 27.69 -18.23
C GLY A 2 17.93 27.19 -18.87
N THR A 3 17.84 27.28 -20.20
CA THR A 3 16.59 27.28 -20.98
C THR A 3 16.14 25.88 -21.39
N LEU A 4 17.06 24.91 -21.47
CA LEU A 4 16.74 23.51 -21.80
C LEU A 4 15.99 22.81 -20.66
N ARG A 5 16.34 23.09 -19.39
CA ARG A 5 15.66 22.49 -18.23
C ARG A 5 14.26 23.06 -18.00
N ALA A 6 14.07 24.37 -18.20
CA ALA A 6 12.75 24.98 -18.05
C ALA A 6 11.72 24.45 -19.06
N SER A 7 12.16 23.76 -20.11
CA SER A 7 11.31 23.30 -21.21
C SER A 7 10.86 21.84 -21.09
N MET A 8 11.68 20.95 -20.52
CA MET A 8 11.31 19.53 -20.40
C MET A 8 10.67 19.16 -19.05
N THR A 9 11.04 19.80 -17.94
CA THR A 9 10.31 19.66 -16.66
C THR A 9 9.08 20.56 -16.56
N ARG A 10 8.93 21.50 -17.51
CA ARG A 10 7.67 22.22 -17.78
C ARG A 10 7.15 21.86 -19.17
N PHE A 11 6.84 20.58 -19.39
CA PHE A 11 5.67 20.23 -20.19
C PHE A 11 4.45 20.13 -19.25
N PRO A 12 3.86 21.23 -18.73
CA PRO A 12 2.46 21.19 -18.44
C PRO A 12 1.79 21.12 -19.81
N VAL A 13 1.23 19.97 -20.12
CA VAL A 13 0.06 19.92 -21.00
C VAL A 13 -0.85 21.04 -20.49
N SER A 14 -1.09 22.06 -21.33
CA SER A 14 -1.87 23.22 -20.90
C SER A 14 -3.19 22.72 -20.31
N ARG A 15 -3.70 23.38 -19.27
CA ARG A 15 -5.05 23.10 -18.73
C ARG A 15 -6.11 23.04 -19.84
N GLU A 16 -5.87 23.71 -20.97
CA GLU A 16 -6.69 23.70 -22.18
C GLU A 16 -6.63 22.36 -22.93
N THR A 17 -5.48 21.69 -23.02
CA THR A 17 -5.40 20.37 -23.65
C THR A 17 -6.12 19.30 -22.80
N LEU A 18 -6.10 19.43 -21.47
CA LEU A 18 -6.90 18.59 -20.56
C LEU A 18 -8.40 18.94 -20.55
N GLN A 19 -8.77 20.15 -20.98
CA GLN A 19 -10.17 20.56 -21.16
C GLN A 19 -10.80 19.89 -22.38
N ASP A 20 -10.05 19.69 -23.47
CA ASP A 20 -10.53 18.93 -24.64
C ASP A 20 -10.78 17.44 -24.31
N PHE A 21 -10.13 16.90 -23.27
CA PHE A 21 -10.37 15.53 -22.77
C PHE A 21 -11.54 15.41 -21.78
N ARG A 22 -11.98 16.52 -21.17
CA ARG A 22 -13.18 16.57 -20.30
C ARG A 22 -14.37 17.01 -21.14
N GLY A 23 -15.26 16.07 -21.44
CA GLY A 23 -16.54 16.38 -22.06
C GLY A 23 -17.24 17.54 -21.36
N SER A 24 -17.81 18.42 -22.16
CA SER A 24 -18.62 19.57 -21.78
C SER A 24 -19.70 19.18 -20.75
N GLY A 25 -19.45 19.56 -19.49
CA GLY A 25 -20.40 19.44 -18.40
C GLY A 25 -19.88 20.20 -17.20
N GLU A 26 -20.68 21.17 -16.74
CA GLU A 26 -20.56 21.92 -15.49
C GLU A 26 -19.65 23.17 -15.50
N LYS A 27 -20.30 24.30 -15.82
CA LYS A 27 -19.91 25.65 -15.39
C LYS A 27 -20.18 25.79 -13.88
N GLY A 28 -19.25 26.37 -13.14
CA GLY A 28 -19.58 27.06 -11.88
C GLY A 28 -18.44 27.16 -10.84
N ALA A 29 -18.03 28.41 -10.57
CA ALA A 29 -17.25 28.92 -9.43
C ALA A 29 -15.82 28.35 -9.24
N GLY A 30 -14.72 29.10 -9.32
CA GLY A 30 -14.51 30.50 -8.94
C GLY A 30 -13.86 30.58 -7.56
N ALA A 31 -12.52 30.50 -7.49
CA ALA A 31 -11.70 31.08 -6.43
C ALA A 31 -10.22 31.01 -6.83
N GLU A 32 -9.65 32.17 -7.12
CA GLU A 32 -8.21 32.42 -7.18
C GLU A 32 -7.62 32.30 -5.76
N GLU A 33 -6.44 31.73 -5.62
CA GLU A 33 -5.51 32.23 -4.59
C GLU A 33 -4.07 32.09 -5.07
N ARG A 34 -3.40 33.25 -5.08
CA ARG A 34 -2.02 33.48 -5.50
C ARG A 34 -1.04 33.04 -4.42
N GLU A 35 0.15 32.70 -4.88
CA GLU A 35 1.39 32.55 -4.11
C GLU A 35 1.62 33.69 -3.10
N SER A 36 2.19 33.37 -1.94
CA SER A 36 3.33 34.14 -1.41
C SER A 36 4.05 33.38 -0.30
N ALA A 37 5.37 33.30 -0.45
CA ALA A 37 6.33 32.91 0.57
C ALA A 37 6.75 34.14 1.37
N THR A 38 6.87 34.02 2.70
CA THR A 38 7.78 34.84 3.50
C THR A 38 8.33 34.05 4.70
N ARG A 39 9.57 34.38 5.03
CA ARG A 39 10.50 33.75 5.94
C ARG A 39 10.90 34.78 6.99
N SER A 40 10.75 34.47 8.28
CA SER A 40 11.38 35.04 9.49
C SER A 40 10.33 34.95 10.62
N GLY A 41 10.62 34.80 11.91
CA GLY A 41 11.81 34.83 12.74
C GLY A 41 11.32 34.70 14.19
N ARG A 42 12.21 34.30 15.08
CA ARG A 42 12.01 34.08 16.53
C ARG A 42 11.43 35.31 17.25
N ASP A 43 10.62 35.14 18.29
CA ASP A 43 11.07 35.13 19.69
C ASP A 43 9.92 34.93 20.72
N GLU A 44 10.38 34.49 21.88
CA GLU A 44 9.84 34.18 23.21
C GLU A 44 8.56 34.87 23.73
N GLY A 45 7.91 34.22 24.72
CA GLY A 45 7.26 34.95 25.82
C GLY A 45 5.94 34.45 26.41
N VAL A 46 6.00 33.41 27.25
CA VAL A 46 5.50 33.42 28.66
C VAL A 46 3.99 33.61 28.97
N SER A 47 3.44 32.56 29.63
CA SER A 47 2.56 32.58 30.83
C SER A 47 1.03 32.70 30.72
N SER A 48 0.41 31.54 31.00
CA SER A 48 -0.61 31.24 32.02
C SER A 48 -1.90 32.08 32.16
N ARG A 49 -3.04 31.38 32.16
CA ARG A 49 -3.88 31.24 33.37
C ARG A 49 -4.95 30.15 33.25
N SER A 50 -5.14 29.51 34.39
CA SER A 50 -6.06 28.44 34.77
C SER A 50 -7.51 28.90 34.95
N GLY A 51 -8.45 27.96 34.96
CA GLY A 51 -9.86 28.25 35.25
C GLY A 51 -10.80 27.04 35.28
N THR A 52 -10.62 26.17 36.29
CA THR A 52 -11.53 25.09 36.73
C THR A 52 -12.88 25.57 37.27
N ARG A 53 -13.98 24.87 36.95
CA ARG A 53 -15.05 24.34 37.87
C ARG A 53 -16.19 23.75 37.02
N ARG A 54 -16.58 22.47 37.07
CA ARG A 54 -17.17 21.60 38.12
C ARG A 54 -18.59 21.96 38.58
N THR A 55 -19.41 20.88 38.65
CA THR A 55 -20.70 20.65 39.35
C THR A 55 -21.97 21.01 38.55
N ARG A 56 -23.09 20.26 38.58
CA ARG A 56 -23.52 19.11 39.42
C ARG A 56 -24.83 18.49 38.87
N GLU A 57 -24.99 17.19 39.10
CA GLU A 57 -26.20 16.45 39.53
C GLU A 57 -27.58 16.73 38.87
N ARG A 58 -28.20 15.67 38.33
CA ARG A 58 -29.30 14.98 39.04
C ARG A 58 -29.59 13.57 38.50
N ARG A 59 -29.87 12.69 39.47
CA ARG A 59 -30.18 11.26 39.42
C ARG A 59 -31.70 11.07 39.53
N LYS A 60 -32.26 10.08 38.84
CA LYS A 60 -33.42 9.21 39.18
C LYS A 60 -33.57 8.18 38.02
N GLU A 61 -33.31 6.88 38.16
CA GLU A 61 -34.13 5.81 38.80
C GLU A 61 -35.59 5.85 38.28
N LEU A 62 -36.25 4.81 37.73
CA LEU A 62 -36.12 3.35 37.70
C LEU A 62 -37.00 2.78 36.54
N TYR A 63 -36.62 1.59 36.05
CA TYR A 63 -37.42 0.45 35.54
C TYR A 63 -38.72 0.62 34.72
N SER A 64 -38.74 -0.08 33.58
CA SER A 64 -39.56 -1.28 33.27
C SER A 64 -40.14 -1.28 31.85
N GLU A 65 -39.79 -2.36 31.15
CA GLU A 65 -40.35 -2.83 29.89
C GLU A 65 -41.85 -3.16 30.05
N GLN A 66 -42.65 -2.97 29.00
CA GLN A 66 -43.36 -4.08 28.39
C GLN A 66 -43.97 -3.71 27.02
N ASN A 67 -43.71 -4.61 26.08
CA ASN A 67 -44.22 -4.65 24.72
C ASN A 67 -45.75 -4.78 24.68
N LEU A 68 -46.33 -4.07 23.72
CA LEU A 68 -47.65 -4.30 23.15
C LEU A 68 -47.49 -5.12 21.86
N GLU A 69 -48.20 -6.23 21.78
CA GLU A 69 -48.69 -6.87 20.55
C GLU A 69 -50.01 -7.60 20.93
N PRO A 70 -50.87 -8.01 19.99
CA PRO A 70 -51.04 -7.63 18.58
C PRO A 70 -52.52 -7.31 18.26
N ASP A 71 -52.82 -6.96 17.00
CA ASP A 71 -54.19 -6.76 16.52
C ASP A 71 -54.58 -7.70 15.37
N GLU A 72 -55.84 -8.15 15.44
CA GLU A 72 -56.79 -8.57 14.40
C GLU A 72 -56.49 -9.77 13.45
N SER A 73 -57.41 -10.68 13.10
CA SER A 73 -58.81 -11.03 13.49
C SER A 73 -59.28 -12.21 12.57
N PRO A 74 -60.59 -12.50 12.34
CA PRO A 74 -61.41 -13.43 13.11
C PRO A 74 -62.13 -14.51 12.24
N SER A 75 -62.86 -15.46 12.86
CA SER A 75 -64.17 -15.89 12.33
C SER A 75 -65.02 -16.64 13.37
N MET A 76 -66.33 -16.44 13.24
CA MET A 76 -67.40 -16.57 14.23
C MET A 76 -68.22 -17.86 14.09
N SER A 77 -68.68 -18.40 15.22
CA SER A 77 -70.03 -18.96 15.51
C SER A 77 -69.93 -19.71 16.85
N GLY A 78 -70.85 -19.71 17.81
CA GLY A 78 -72.17 -19.16 18.01
C GLY A 78 -72.72 -19.81 19.28
N ASP A 79 -73.39 -19.02 20.11
CA ASP A 79 -74.32 -19.38 21.20
C ASP A 79 -73.83 -19.92 22.56
N GLN A 80 -74.14 -19.09 23.57
CA GLN A 80 -74.10 -19.34 25.00
C GLN A 80 -75.32 -20.15 25.45
N LYS A 81 -75.11 -21.19 26.27
CA LYS A 81 -76.04 -21.58 27.36
C LYS A 81 -75.25 -21.89 28.64
N LYS A 82 -75.56 -21.14 29.70
CA LYS A 82 -75.15 -21.37 31.10
C LYS A 82 -75.81 -22.66 31.63
N ALA A 83 -75.04 -23.51 32.31
CA ALA A 83 -75.16 -23.80 33.76
C ALA A 83 -74.49 -25.13 34.19
N LYS A 84 -73.66 -25.00 35.24
CA LYS A 84 -73.32 -25.95 36.33
C LYS A 84 -72.66 -27.32 36.05
N MET A 85 -71.43 -27.41 36.58
CA MET A 85 -70.84 -28.44 37.46
C MET A 85 -70.91 -29.92 37.03
N VAL A 86 -69.73 -30.57 36.86
CA VAL A 86 -69.06 -31.41 37.89
C VAL A 86 -67.66 -31.86 37.40
N SER A 87 -66.71 -31.75 38.32
CA SER A 87 -65.30 -32.18 38.44
C SER A 87 -64.58 -33.06 37.40
N SER A 88 -63.38 -32.64 37.00
CA SER A 88 -62.13 -33.33 37.40
C SER A 88 -60.90 -32.43 37.16
N SER A 89 -60.26 -31.97 38.24
CA SER A 89 -59.03 -31.18 38.19
C SER A 89 -57.80 -32.09 38.12
N LYS A 90 -57.06 -32.05 37.00
CA LYS A 90 -55.67 -32.53 36.95
C LYS A 90 -54.74 -31.40 37.44
N PHE A 91 -54.20 -31.56 38.64
CA PHE A 91 -53.11 -30.75 39.17
C PHE A 91 -51.79 -31.16 38.47
N SER A 92 -51.17 -30.26 37.69
CA SER A 92 -49.79 -30.45 37.22
C SER A 92 -48.82 -29.69 38.15
N GLY A 93 -48.47 -30.31 39.28
CA GLY A 93 -47.37 -29.85 40.13
C GLY A 93 -46.05 -30.50 39.68
N THR A 94 -45.00 -29.72 39.45
CA THR A 94 -43.64 -30.22 39.24
C THR A 94 -43.16 -30.98 40.48
N ARG A 95 -42.60 -32.19 40.29
CA ARG A 95 -42.11 -33.00 41.41
C ARG A 95 -40.80 -32.44 41.95
N GLN A 96 -40.69 -32.37 43.28
CA GLN A 96 -39.51 -31.86 43.96
C GLN A 96 -38.55 -32.99 44.34
N TYR A 97 -37.26 -32.66 44.39
CA TYR A 97 -36.20 -33.61 44.78
C TYR A 97 -36.25 -33.90 46.28
N SER A 98 -35.99 -35.16 46.64
CA SER A 98 -35.81 -35.59 48.03
C SER A 98 -34.40 -36.14 48.20
N GLU A 99 -33.74 -35.76 49.30
CA GLU A 99 -32.40 -36.23 49.64
C GLU A 99 -32.32 -37.77 49.73
N SER A 100 -33.45 -38.43 50.02
CA SER A 100 -33.55 -39.89 50.04
C SER A 100 -33.28 -40.56 48.68
N TYR A 101 -33.37 -39.83 47.55
CA TYR A 101 -33.17 -40.37 46.21
C TYR A 101 -31.70 -40.67 45.89
N ILE A 102 -30.76 -40.11 46.66
CA ILE A 102 -29.33 -40.43 46.52
C ILE A 102 -29.03 -41.89 46.84
N SER A 103 -29.84 -42.53 47.71
CA SER A 103 -29.74 -43.97 48.01
C SER A 103 -30.02 -44.87 46.81
N PHE A 104 -30.68 -44.33 45.78
CA PHE A 104 -30.93 -45.00 44.51
C PHE A 104 -29.99 -44.51 43.39
N GLY A 105 -28.94 -43.75 43.73
CA GLY A 105 -27.93 -43.25 42.79
C GLY A 105 -28.38 -42.03 41.98
N PHE A 106 -29.35 -41.26 42.46
CA PHE A 106 -29.86 -40.07 41.77
C PHE A 106 -29.60 -38.78 42.54
N THR A 107 -29.13 -37.76 41.81
CA THR A 107 -29.12 -36.35 42.23
C THR A 107 -30.09 -35.55 41.35
N PHE A 108 -30.16 -34.24 41.50
CA PHE A 108 -30.92 -33.38 40.59
C PHE A 108 -30.03 -32.38 39.86
N THR A 109 -30.48 -31.95 38.68
CA THR A 109 -29.91 -30.83 37.92
C THR A 109 -31.01 -29.93 37.38
N GLY A 110 -30.71 -28.65 37.12
CA GLY A 110 -31.68 -27.67 36.66
C GLY A 110 -32.14 -26.71 37.77
N ASP A 111 -33.15 -25.90 37.48
CA ASP A 111 -33.64 -24.84 38.35
C ASP A 111 -34.39 -25.40 39.57
N ALA A 112 -34.31 -24.74 40.73
CA ALA A 112 -34.92 -25.23 41.98
C ALA A 112 -36.45 -25.43 41.87
N ASN A 113 -37.09 -24.69 40.95
CA ASN A 113 -38.52 -24.79 40.69
C ASN A 113 -38.90 -25.91 39.69
N LYS A 114 -37.93 -26.50 38.97
CA LYS A 114 -38.12 -27.60 38.01
C LYS A 114 -36.92 -28.57 38.00
N PRO A 115 -36.66 -29.31 39.09
CA PRO A 115 -35.50 -30.19 39.17
C PRO A 115 -35.66 -31.41 38.23
N THR A 116 -34.60 -31.76 37.51
CA THR A 116 -34.52 -32.97 36.68
C THR A 116 -33.62 -34.01 37.33
N PRO A 117 -34.08 -35.25 37.53
CA PRO A 117 -33.26 -36.29 38.16
C PRO A 117 -32.12 -36.73 37.22
N LEU A 118 -30.90 -36.75 37.76
CA LEU A 118 -29.67 -37.16 37.09
C LEU A 118 -29.09 -38.39 37.80
N CYS A 119 -28.83 -39.46 37.06
CA CYS A 119 -28.12 -40.62 37.61
C CYS A 119 -26.63 -40.30 37.80
N VAL A 120 -26.11 -40.52 39.01
CA VAL A 120 -24.71 -40.24 39.38
C VAL A 120 -23.74 -41.28 38.79
N VAL A 121 -24.24 -42.44 38.36
CA VAL A 121 -23.40 -43.53 37.82
C VAL A 121 -23.19 -43.42 36.31
N CYS A 122 -24.26 -43.16 35.54
CA CYS A 122 -24.19 -43.08 34.07
C CYS A 122 -24.37 -41.67 33.50
N GLY A 123 -24.72 -40.68 34.31
CA GLY A 123 -24.99 -39.32 33.84
C GLY A 123 -26.29 -39.15 33.05
N GLU A 124 -27.19 -40.14 33.03
CA GLU A 124 -28.47 -40.07 32.31
C GLU A 124 -29.46 -39.13 33.03
N LYS A 125 -29.99 -38.14 32.28
CA LYS A 125 -31.04 -37.23 32.75
C LYS A 125 -32.41 -37.84 32.45
N LEU A 126 -33.22 -38.01 33.48
CA LEU A 126 -34.60 -38.47 33.35
C LEU A 126 -35.57 -37.29 33.41
N ALA A 127 -36.75 -37.44 32.82
CA ALA A 127 -37.81 -36.43 32.91
C ALA A 127 -38.27 -36.24 34.37
N ASN A 128 -38.74 -35.04 34.73
CA ASN A 128 -39.25 -34.78 36.10
C ASN A 128 -40.38 -35.76 36.51
N SER A 129 -41.19 -36.22 35.56
CA SER A 129 -42.23 -37.25 35.75
C SER A 129 -41.69 -38.62 36.16
N ALA A 130 -40.38 -38.86 36.02
CA ALA A 130 -39.69 -40.06 36.45
C ALA A 130 -39.14 -39.98 37.88
N MET A 131 -39.28 -38.82 38.55
CA MET A 131 -38.87 -38.59 39.95
C MET A 131 -39.83 -39.26 40.94
N VAL A 132 -39.91 -40.58 40.86
CA VAL A 132 -40.72 -41.47 41.70
C VAL A 132 -39.85 -42.68 42.06
N LEU A 133 -39.85 -43.07 43.34
CA LEU A 133 -39.00 -44.14 43.90
C LEU A 133 -38.98 -45.43 43.06
N SER A 134 -40.14 -45.89 42.58
CA SER A 134 -40.23 -47.11 41.77
C SER A 134 -39.51 -47.00 40.42
N LYS A 135 -39.54 -45.81 39.78
CA LYS A 135 -38.89 -45.58 38.48
C LYS A 135 -37.38 -45.38 38.63
N LEU A 136 -36.93 -44.67 39.67
CA LEU A 136 -35.52 -44.48 39.98
C LEU A 136 -34.86 -45.81 40.40
N LYS A 137 -35.51 -46.58 41.27
CA LYS A 137 -35.05 -47.92 41.67
C LYS A 137 -34.97 -48.87 40.47
N ARG A 138 -35.95 -48.83 39.56
CA ARG A 138 -35.94 -49.62 38.33
C ARG A 138 -34.77 -49.25 37.41
N HIS A 139 -34.43 -47.96 37.29
CA HIS A 139 -33.26 -47.55 36.51
C HIS A 139 -31.96 -48.11 37.11
N LEU A 140 -31.75 -47.98 38.44
CA LEU A 140 -30.59 -48.58 39.11
C LEU A 140 -30.54 -50.10 38.90
N GLN A 141 -31.69 -50.77 39.00
CA GLN A 141 -31.76 -52.23 38.85
C GLN A 141 -31.47 -52.72 37.44
N THR A 142 -31.95 -52.01 36.42
CA THR A 142 -31.86 -52.43 35.01
C THR A 142 -30.56 -51.99 34.34
N LYS A 143 -30.06 -50.78 34.65
CA LYS A 143 -28.86 -50.21 34.02
C LYS A 143 -27.59 -50.41 34.85
N HIS A 144 -27.72 -50.58 36.17
CA HIS A 144 -26.58 -50.76 37.08
C HIS A 144 -26.77 -51.93 38.06
N PRO A 145 -26.93 -53.18 37.56
CA PRO A 145 -27.25 -54.34 38.41
C PRO A 145 -26.21 -54.61 39.52
N SER A 146 -24.95 -54.30 39.25
CA SER A 146 -23.82 -54.49 40.16
C SER A 146 -23.80 -53.51 41.34
N LEU A 147 -24.58 -52.43 41.30
CA LEU A 147 -24.57 -51.35 42.31
C LEU A 147 -25.85 -51.32 43.16
N GLN A 148 -26.76 -52.28 42.97
CA GLN A 148 -28.05 -52.33 43.67
C GLN A 148 -27.94 -52.44 45.21
N ASN A 149 -26.85 -53.03 45.71
CA ASN A 149 -26.62 -53.27 47.14
C ASN A 149 -25.65 -52.25 47.78
N LYS A 150 -25.29 -51.18 47.07
CA LYS A 150 -24.43 -50.13 47.63
C LYS A 150 -25.25 -49.15 48.47
N ASN A 151 -24.66 -48.64 49.55
CA ASN A 151 -25.31 -47.70 50.45
C ASN A 151 -25.29 -46.27 49.91
N ALA A 152 -26.07 -45.38 50.52
CA ALA A 152 -26.14 -43.97 50.14
C ALA A 152 -24.75 -43.29 50.13
N ASP A 153 -23.87 -43.62 51.09
CA ASP A 153 -22.52 -43.02 51.20
C ASP A 153 -21.65 -43.26 49.96
N TYR A 154 -21.80 -44.43 49.32
CA TYR A 154 -21.10 -44.72 48.07
C TYR A 154 -21.50 -43.75 46.95
N PHE A 155 -22.81 -43.50 46.80
CA PHE A 155 -23.33 -42.59 45.79
C PHE A 155 -23.04 -41.12 46.12
N VAL A 156 -22.99 -40.75 47.40
CA VAL A 156 -22.56 -39.42 47.84
C VAL A 156 -21.09 -39.17 47.47
N ARG A 157 -20.19 -40.11 47.75
CA ARG A 157 -18.77 -39.98 47.37
C ARG A 157 -18.57 -39.93 45.85
N LEU A 158 -19.34 -40.73 45.11
CA LEU A 158 -19.28 -40.74 43.65
C LEU A 158 -19.71 -39.37 43.08
N ARG A 159 -20.81 -38.79 43.61
CA ARG A 159 -21.26 -37.44 43.25
C ARG A 159 -20.18 -36.40 43.50
N GLU A 160 -19.59 -36.40 44.70
CA GLU A 160 -18.54 -35.44 45.06
C GLU A 160 -17.31 -35.53 44.16
N ASN A 161 -16.92 -36.74 43.75
CA ASN A 161 -15.80 -36.94 42.82
C ASN A 161 -16.15 -36.43 41.42
N THR A 162 -17.33 -36.76 40.89
CA THR A 162 -17.78 -36.27 39.58
C THR A 162 -17.94 -34.74 39.56
N GLU A 163 -18.41 -34.13 40.65
CA GLU A 163 -18.49 -32.67 40.80
C GLU A 163 -17.11 -32.01 40.84
N LYS A 164 -16.14 -32.62 41.54
CA LYS A 164 -14.74 -32.15 41.55
C LYS A 164 -14.11 -32.22 40.16
N GLU A 165 -14.32 -33.32 39.44
CA GLU A 165 -13.84 -33.53 38.06
C GLU A 165 -14.47 -32.54 37.07
N ALA A 166 -15.80 -32.36 37.10
CA ALA A 166 -16.50 -31.40 36.25
C ALA A 166 -16.08 -29.95 36.55
N THR A 167 -15.85 -29.62 37.83
CA THR A 167 -15.37 -28.29 38.25
C THR A 167 -13.95 -28.03 37.79
N PHE A 168 -13.07 -29.05 37.85
CA PHE A 168 -11.72 -28.98 37.31
C PHE A 168 -11.74 -28.75 35.79
N MET A 169 -12.52 -29.54 35.05
CA MET A 169 -12.66 -29.39 33.59
C MET A 169 -13.19 -28.00 33.18
N ARG A 170 -14.20 -27.48 33.88
CA ARG A 170 -14.75 -26.13 33.62
C ARG A 170 -13.78 -24.99 33.97
N LYS A 171 -12.89 -25.18 34.95
CA LYS A 171 -11.83 -24.22 35.28
C LYS A 171 -10.73 -24.24 34.21
N THR A 172 -10.31 -25.42 33.77
CA THR A 172 -9.26 -25.59 32.76
C THR A 172 -9.66 -25.03 31.39
N THR A 173 -10.92 -25.20 30.96
CA THR A 173 -11.41 -24.63 29.68
C THR A 173 -11.48 -23.10 29.70
N LYS A 174 -11.91 -22.49 30.82
CA LYS A 174 -11.95 -21.02 30.98
C LYS A 174 -10.57 -20.37 31.04
N VAL A 175 -9.58 -21.04 31.62
CA VAL A 175 -8.19 -20.54 31.69
C VAL A 175 -7.56 -20.50 30.29
N ASN A 176 -7.87 -21.48 29.43
CA ASN A 176 -7.39 -21.53 28.05
C ASN A 176 -7.96 -20.38 27.19
N GLU A 177 -9.25 -20.07 27.31
CA GLU A 177 -9.89 -18.98 26.55
C GLU A 177 -9.31 -17.59 26.89
N ARG A 178 -9.05 -17.34 28.19
CA ARG A 178 -8.43 -16.09 28.65
C ARG A 178 -7.00 -15.93 28.15
N ALA A 179 -6.21 -17.01 28.19
CA ALA A 179 -4.85 -17.01 27.68
C ALA A 179 -4.83 -16.78 26.16
N LEU A 180 -5.77 -17.38 25.42
CA LEU A 180 -5.92 -17.16 23.98
C LEU A 180 -6.26 -15.70 23.67
N LYS A 181 -7.23 -15.12 24.37
CA LYS A 181 -7.60 -13.70 24.20
C LYS A 181 -6.42 -12.77 24.50
N ALA A 182 -5.68 -13.04 25.58
CA ALA A 182 -4.47 -12.28 25.91
C ALA A 182 -3.41 -12.39 24.80
N SER A 183 -3.23 -13.57 24.20
CA SER A 183 -2.31 -13.78 23.07
C SER A 183 -2.68 -12.92 21.85
N TYR A 184 -3.96 -12.87 21.46
CA TYR A 184 -4.42 -11.97 20.39
C TYR A 184 -4.18 -10.50 20.70
N GLN A 185 -4.46 -10.05 21.94
CA GLN A 185 -4.22 -8.66 22.34
C GLN A 185 -2.75 -8.27 22.28
N VAL A 186 -1.85 -9.16 22.71
CA VAL A 186 -0.40 -8.91 22.60
C VAL A 186 0.03 -8.87 21.13
N ALA A 187 -0.47 -9.80 20.30
CA ALA A 187 -0.19 -9.81 18.86
C ALA A 187 -0.66 -8.51 18.17
N GLU A 188 -1.84 -8.01 18.52
CA GLU A 188 -2.38 -6.74 18.00
C GLU A 188 -1.48 -5.55 18.39
N LEU A 189 -1.02 -5.49 19.65
CA LEU A 189 -0.11 -4.43 20.11
C LEU A 189 1.25 -4.48 19.39
N ILE A 190 1.79 -5.67 19.15
CA ILE A 190 3.05 -5.84 18.41
C ILE A 190 2.89 -5.37 16.97
N ALA A 191 1.81 -5.77 16.29
CA ALA A 191 1.51 -5.33 14.93
C ALA A 191 1.35 -3.81 14.85
N LYS A 192 0.55 -3.20 15.74
CA LYS A 192 0.33 -1.74 15.78
C LYS A 192 1.60 -0.96 16.11
N SER A 193 2.51 -1.52 16.91
CA SER A 193 3.79 -0.90 17.25
C SER A 193 4.90 -1.12 16.20
N LYS A 194 4.62 -1.88 15.12
CA LYS A 194 5.55 -2.17 14.03
C LYS A 194 6.85 -2.81 14.53
N LYS A 195 6.75 -3.70 15.52
CA LYS A 195 7.89 -4.42 16.12
C LYS A 195 7.99 -5.84 15.60
N SER A 196 9.20 -6.42 15.72
CA SER A 196 9.44 -7.84 15.42
C SER A 196 8.57 -8.74 16.31
N HIS A 197 8.06 -9.83 15.74
CA HIS A 197 7.28 -10.84 16.46
C HIS A 197 8.09 -11.47 17.61
N THR A 198 9.39 -11.64 17.43
CA THR A 198 10.33 -12.15 18.46
C THR A 198 10.35 -11.34 19.75
N VAL A 199 9.91 -10.08 19.74
CA VAL A 199 9.82 -9.23 20.95
C VAL A 199 8.86 -9.82 21.99
N ALA A 200 7.84 -10.57 21.54
CA ALA A 200 6.87 -11.23 22.42
C ALA A 200 7.54 -12.23 23.37
N GLU A 201 8.37 -13.12 22.82
CA GLU A 201 9.06 -14.18 23.55
C GLU A 201 10.33 -13.68 24.26
N THR A 202 11.07 -12.76 23.63
CA THR A 202 12.38 -12.31 24.15
C THR A 202 12.27 -11.25 25.23
N LEU A 203 11.20 -10.44 25.23
CA LEU A 203 11.09 -9.29 26.12
C LEU A 203 9.75 -9.21 26.85
N ILE A 204 8.62 -9.26 26.13
CA ILE A 204 7.30 -9.02 26.73
C ILE A 204 6.95 -10.11 27.75
N LEU A 205 7.08 -11.38 27.38
CA LEU A 205 6.75 -12.49 28.28
C LEU A 205 7.66 -12.53 29.52
N PRO A 206 9.01 -12.43 29.41
CA PRO A 206 9.89 -12.34 30.57
C PRO A 206 9.58 -11.14 31.48
N ALA A 207 9.32 -9.96 30.90
CA ALA A 207 9.01 -8.76 31.66
C ALA A 207 7.69 -8.90 32.43
N CYS A 208 6.62 -9.37 31.78
CA CYS A 208 5.34 -9.64 32.44
C CYS A 208 5.48 -10.68 33.55
N LYS A 209 6.27 -11.73 33.32
CA LYS A 209 6.53 -12.78 34.32
C LYS A 209 7.27 -12.23 35.54
N ALA A 210 8.32 -11.42 35.35
CA ALA A 210 9.08 -10.82 36.44
C ALA A 210 8.21 -9.89 37.32
N ILE A 211 7.42 -9.01 36.68
CA ILE A 211 6.51 -8.10 37.39
C ILE A 211 5.45 -8.90 38.17
N VAL A 212 4.80 -9.87 37.54
CA VAL A 212 3.74 -10.66 38.19
C VAL A 212 4.30 -11.55 39.30
N GLN A 213 5.52 -12.07 39.14
CA GLN A 213 6.18 -12.86 40.17
C GLN A 213 6.43 -12.04 41.44
N GLU A 214 6.91 -10.80 41.30
CA GLU A 214 7.15 -9.91 42.43
C GLU A 214 5.84 -9.41 43.06
N MET A 215 4.88 -9.01 42.23
CA MET A 215 3.65 -8.37 42.70
C MET A 215 2.58 -9.33 43.21
N LEU A 216 2.45 -10.51 42.58
CA LEU A 216 1.32 -11.43 42.75
C LEU A 216 1.76 -12.86 43.11
N GLY A 217 3.07 -13.10 43.17
CA GLY A 217 3.66 -14.36 43.58
C GLY A 217 3.86 -15.38 42.44
N PRO A 218 4.53 -16.51 42.75
CA PRO A 218 5.01 -17.47 41.74
C PRO A 218 3.88 -18.24 41.04
N GLU A 219 2.75 -18.49 41.70
CA GLU A 219 1.62 -19.20 41.07
C GLU A 219 0.94 -18.33 39.99
N ALA A 220 0.78 -17.04 40.23
CA ALA A 220 0.28 -16.10 39.21
C ALA A 220 1.25 -16.00 38.01
N ALA A 221 2.56 -16.02 38.28
CA ALA A 221 3.58 -16.00 37.23
C ALA A 221 3.57 -17.27 36.36
N LYS A 222 3.28 -18.44 36.95
CA LYS A 222 3.08 -19.70 36.20
C LYS A 222 1.85 -19.63 35.29
N GLU A 223 0.77 -18.97 35.70
CA GLU A 223 -0.40 -18.78 34.84
C GLU A 223 -0.10 -17.88 33.63
N ILE A 224 0.70 -16.82 33.81
CA ILE A 224 1.13 -15.96 32.69
C ILE A 224 2.03 -16.73 31.70
N ALA A 225 2.86 -17.64 32.19
CA ALA A 225 3.71 -18.47 31.33
C ALA A 225 2.92 -19.39 30.38
N LYS A 226 1.62 -19.61 30.62
CA LYS A 226 0.75 -20.40 29.74
C LYS A 226 0.25 -19.62 28.52
N VAL A 227 0.42 -18.30 28.47
CA VAL A 227 -0.02 -17.48 27.33
C VAL A 227 0.89 -17.76 26.13
N PRO A 228 0.36 -18.22 24.98
CA PRO A 228 1.20 -18.59 23.84
C PRO A 228 1.66 -17.32 23.11
N LEU A 229 2.94 -16.98 23.26
CA LEU A 229 3.56 -15.76 22.73
C LEU A 229 4.83 -16.03 21.89
N SER A 230 5.05 -17.27 21.45
CA SER A 230 6.17 -17.58 20.55
C SER A 230 6.06 -16.80 19.24
N ASP A 231 7.19 -16.52 18.58
CA ASP A 231 7.25 -15.85 17.27
C ASP A 231 6.20 -16.38 16.25
N ASN A 232 6.18 -17.70 16.04
CA ASN A 232 5.22 -18.38 15.16
C ASN A 232 3.75 -18.22 15.59
N THR A 233 3.49 -18.12 16.89
CA THR A 233 2.13 -17.91 17.39
C THR A 233 1.68 -16.49 17.08
N ILE A 234 2.52 -15.49 17.37
CA ILE A 234 2.20 -14.10 17.06
C ILE A 234 1.94 -13.93 15.56
N SER A 235 2.79 -14.51 14.70
CA SER A 235 2.57 -14.49 13.25
C SER A 235 1.21 -15.08 12.85
N ARG A 236 0.84 -16.28 13.36
CA ARG A 236 -0.48 -16.87 13.08
C ARG A 236 -1.62 -16.00 13.56
N ARG A 237 -1.53 -15.44 14.77
CA ARG A 237 -2.59 -14.57 15.33
C ARG A 237 -2.78 -13.30 14.49
N ILE A 238 -1.69 -12.72 13.98
CA ILE A 238 -1.76 -11.58 13.05
C ILE A 238 -2.44 -11.99 11.74
N ASN A 239 -2.11 -13.16 11.19
CA ASN A 239 -2.76 -13.67 9.98
C ASN A 239 -4.26 -13.90 10.20
N ASP A 240 -4.64 -14.52 11.32
CA ASP A 240 -6.05 -14.74 11.69
C ASP A 240 -6.82 -13.40 11.77
N MET A 241 -6.25 -12.41 12.48
CA MET A 241 -6.84 -11.07 12.60
C MET A 241 -6.91 -10.35 11.25
N SER A 242 -5.89 -10.51 10.40
CA SER A 242 -5.87 -9.91 9.06
C SER A 242 -6.99 -10.46 8.19
N ALA A 243 -7.19 -11.79 8.18
CA ALA A 243 -8.24 -12.44 7.42
C ALA A 243 -9.65 -12.04 7.89
N ASP A 244 -9.84 -11.92 9.21
CA ASP A 244 -11.09 -11.42 9.79
C ASP A 244 -11.37 -9.96 9.37
N ILE A 245 -10.38 -9.07 9.51
CA ILE A 245 -10.49 -7.66 9.09
C ILE A 245 -10.81 -7.56 7.59
N GLU A 246 -10.12 -8.34 6.75
CA GLU A 246 -10.35 -8.40 5.30
C GLU A 246 -11.79 -8.81 4.99
N SER A 247 -12.29 -9.88 5.64
CA SER A 247 -13.66 -10.34 5.49
C SER A 247 -14.68 -9.24 5.88
N VAL A 248 -14.46 -8.57 7.01
CA VAL A 248 -15.34 -7.48 7.49
C VAL A 248 -15.34 -6.29 6.53
N VAL A 249 -14.17 -5.92 5.99
CA VAL A 249 -14.06 -4.82 5.01
C VAL A 249 -14.80 -5.18 3.73
N LEU A 250 -14.62 -6.39 3.20
CA LEU A 250 -15.33 -6.87 2.00
C LEU A 250 -16.85 -6.89 2.21
N GLU A 251 -17.34 -7.37 3.35
CA GLU A 251 -18.76 -7.35 3.70
C GLU A 251 -19.34 -5.93 3.67
N LYS A 252 -18.66 -4.97 4.31
CA LYS A 252 -19.11 -3.56 4.34
C LYS A 252 -19.11 -2.90 2.96
N ILE A 253 -18.12 -3.20 2.12
CA ILE A 253 -18.07 -2.70 0.74
C ILE A 253 -19.22 -3.28 -0.09
N ARG A 254 -19.54 -4.57 0.08
CA ARG A 254 -20.65 -5.22 -0.62
C ARG A 254 -22.00 -4.59 -0.22
N ILE A 255 -22.19 -4.25 1.05
CA ILE A 255 -23.42 -3.59 1.53
C ILE A 255 -23.57 -2.18 0.97
N SER A 256 -22.49 -1.41 0.93
CA SER A 256 -22.53 -0.02 0.46
C SER A 256 -22.59 0.12 -1.06
N GLU A 257 -22.16 -0.91 -1.79
CA GLU A 257 -22.03 -0.93 -3.26
C GLU A 257 -21.22 0.25 -3.84
N LYS A 258 -20.46 0.95 -2.99
CA LYS A 258 -19.75 2.18 -3.35
C LYS A 258 -18.42 2.23 -2.64
N PHE A 259 -17.34 2.17 -3.41
CA PHE A 259 -15.99 2.29 -2.89
C PHE A 259 -15.07 3.04 -3.85
N ALA A 260 -13.93 3.50 -3.34
CA ALA A 260 -12.83 4.05 -4.11
C ALA A 260 -11.54 3.32 -3.74
N LEU A 261 -10.64 3.18 -4.72
CA LEU A 261 -9.32 2.59 -4.52
C LEU A 261 -8.25 3.66 -4.65
N GLN A 262 -7.22 3.54 -3.81
CA GLN A 262 -5.95 4.23 -3.98
C GLN A 262 -4.87 3.16 -4.14
N LEU A 263 -4.19 3.19 -5.28
CA LEU A 263 -3.14 2.25 -5.65
C LEU A 263 -1.80 2.97 -5.72
N ASP A 264 -0.74 2.37 -5.19
CA ASP A 264 0.62 2.85 -5.31
C ASP A 264 1.60 1.68 -5.44
N GLU A 265 2.69 1.88 -6.17
CA GLU A 265 3.71 0.87 -6.44
C GLU A 265 5.06 1.31 -5.88
N SER A 266 5.74 0.39 -5.19
CA SER A 266 7.06 0.64 -4.62
C SER A 266 7.89 -0.62 -4.61
N THR A 267 9.22 -0.49 -4.57
CA THR A 267 10.14 -1.62 -4.48
C THR A 267 10.49 -1.91 -3.02
N ASP A 268 10.44 -3.20 -2.65
CA ASP A 268 10.89 -3.64 -1.34
C ASP A 268 12.43 -3.65 -1.23
N ILE A 269 12.94 -3.92 -0.03
CA ILE A 269 14.38 -3.98 0.26
C ILE A 269 15.12 -5.07 -0.52
N SER A 270 14.39 -6.03 -1.10
CA SER A 270 14.92 -7.11 -1.94
C SER A 270 14.81 -6.79 -3.43
N GLY A 271 14.32 -5.60 -3.79
CA GLY A 271 14.20 -5.14 -5.17
C GLY A 271 12.97 -5.62 -5.92
N HIS A 272 12.01 -6.28 -5.24
CA HIS A 272 10.77 -6.73 -5.87
C HIS A 272 9.72 -5.62 -5.80
N ALA A 273 8.98 -5.42 -6.89
CA ALA A 273 7.88 -4.45 -6.92
C ALA A 273 6.68 -4.98 -6.14
N GLN A 274 6.10 -4.12 -5.31
CA GLN A 274 4.94 -4.38 -4.48
C GLN A 274 3.84 -3.36 -4.82
N LEU A 275 2.64 -3.85 -5.12
CA LEU A 275 1.45 -3.04 -5.32
C LEU A 275 0.67 -2.95 -4.01
N LEU A 276 0.50 -1.74 -3.50
CA LEU A 276 -0.27 -1.44 -2.30
C LEU A 276 -1.60 -0.79 -2.67
N ALA A 277 -2.66 -1.26 -2.05
CA ALA A 277 -4.01 -0.72 -2.21
C ALA A 277 -4.61 -0.30 -0.86
N ASN A 278 -5.21 0.89 -0.83
CA ASN A 278 -6.15 1.31 0.20
C ASN A 278 -7.55 1.43 -0.40
N VAL A 279 -8.57 1.22 0.41
CA VAL A 279 -9.97 1.32 0.03
C VAL A 279 -10.71 2.34 0.89
N ARG A 280 -11.55 3.15 0.26
CA ARG A 280 -12.47 4.09 0.92
C ARG A 280 -13.90 3.68 0.61
N PHE A 281 -14.75 3.50 1.62
CA PHE A 281 -16.12 2.98 1.45
C PHE A 281 -17.09 3.60 2.46
N VAL A 282 -18.39 3.43 2.22
CA VAL A 282 -19.44 3.91 3.13
C VAL A 282 -19.76 2.82 4.15
N ASP A 283 -19.75 3.17 5.44
CA ASP A 283 -20.13 2.29 6.54
C ASP A 283 -21.17 3.01 7.41
N GLY A 284 -22.45 2.72 7.16
CA GLY A 284 -23.56 3.45 7.77
C GLY A 284 -23.59 4.92 7.33
N ASP A 285 -23.42 5.83 8.28
CA ASP A 285 -23.43 7.28 8.10
C ASP A 285 -22.01 7.88 7.93
N ALA A 286 -20.97 7.05 7.95
CA ALA A 286 -19.57 7.48 7.87
C ALA A 286 -18.87 6.94 6.62
N ILE A 287 -17.94 7.73 6.09
CA ILE A 287 -16.96 7.25 5.12
C ILE A 287 -15.74 6.75 5.88
N ARG A 288 -15.32 5.52 5.61
CA ARG A 288 -14.14 4.90 6.23
C ARG A 288 -13.07 4.61 5.20
N GLU A 289 -11.84 4.61 5.68
CA GLU A 289 -10.64 4.27 4.95
C GLU A 289 -10.00 3.07 5.62
N ASN A 290 -9.55 2.10 4.82
CA ASN A 290 -8.86 0.94 5.33
C ASN A 290 -7.77 0.47 4.36
N PHE A 291 -6.75 -0.18 4.91
CA PHE A 291 -5.83 -0.99 4.11
C PHE A 291 -6.62 -2.06 3.36
N PHE A 292 -6.26 -2.32 2.10
CA PHE A 292 -6.95 -3.29 1.27
C PHE A 292 -6.05 -4.49 0.99
N PHE A 293 -4.97 -4.30 0.22
CA PHE A 293 -4.00 -5.37 -0.03
C PHE A 293 -2.59 -4.84 -0.27
N CYS A 294 -1.62 -5.76 -0.15
CA CYS A 294 -0.25 -5.60 -0.63
C CYS A 294 0.12 -6.87 -1.37
N LYS A 295 0.46 -6.79 -2.65
CA LYS A 295 0.75 -7.95 -3.52
C LYS A 295 2.03 -7.71 -4.31
N ALA A 296 2.86 -8.75 -4.41
CA ALA A 296 4.05 -8.72 -5.25
C ALA A 296 3.65 -8.68 -6.73
N LEU A 297 4.33 -7.85 -7.50
CA LEU A 297 4.21 -7.81 -8.96
C LEU A 297 5.26 -8.76 -9.56
N PRO A 298 4.85 -9.78 -10.35
CA PRO A 298 5.73 -10.84 -10.82
C PRO A 298 6.96 -10.38 -11.61
N GLU A 299 6.83 -9.40 -12.52
CA GLU A 299 7.95 -9.03 -13.42
C GLU A 299 7.97 -7.58 -13.92
N LYS A 300 6.81 -6.95 -14.21
CA LYS A 300 6.77 -5.60 -14.81
C LYS A 300 5.74 -4.71 -14.13
N THR A 301 6.11 -3.47 -13.84
CA THR A 301 5.26 -2.45 -13.22
C THR A 301 4.41 -1.70 -14.27
N THR A 302 3.83 -2.46 -15.20
CA THR A 302 2.96 -1.88 -16.23
C THR A 302 1.57 -1.64 -15.70
N GLY A 303 0.84 -0.68 -16.31
CA GLY A 303 -0.57 -0.44 -15.97
C GLY A 303 -1.45 -1.67 -16.19
N GLU A 304 -1.14 -2.50 -17.19
CA GLU A 304 -1.83 -3.78 -17.45
C GLU A 304 -1.71 -4.74 -16.27
N GLU A 305 -0.50 -4.92 -15.74
CA GLU A 305 -0.25 -5.83 -14.63
C GLU A 305 -0.90 -5.35 -13.32
N ILE A 306 -0.85 -4.03 -13.07
CA ILE A 306 -1.56 -3.41 -11.93
C ILE A 306 -3.07 -3.66 -12.03
N PHE A 307 -3.64 -3.49 -13.22
CA PHE A 307 -5.07 -3.73 -13.46
C PHE A 307 -5.43 -5.20 -13.26
N ARG A 308 -4.62 -6.14 -13.78
CA ARG A 308 -4.82 -7.59 -13.64
C ARG A 308 -4.84 -8.00 -12.16
N VAL A 309 -3.79 -7.66 -11.41
CA VAL A 309 -3.66 -8.01 -9.98
C VAL A 309 -4.80 -7.41 -9.15
N THR A 310 -5.18 -6.16 -9.44
CA THR A 310 -6.29 -5.51 -8.74
C THR A 310 -7.62 -6.19 -9.08
N SER A 311 -7.85 -6.54 -10.35
CA SER A 311 -9.08 -7.20 -10.80
C SER A 311 -9.25 -8.58 -10.19
N GLU A 312 -8.19 -9.39 -10.18
CA GLU A 312 -8.19 -10.71 -9.55
C GLU A 312 -8.55 -10.63 -8.06
N TYR A 313 -8.03 -9.62 -7.35
CA TYR A 313 -8.35 -9.40 -5.94
C TYR A 313 -9.80 -8.97 -5.74
N LEU A 314 -10.32 -8.07 -6.59
CA LEU A 314 -11.74 -7.65 -6.53
C LEU A 314 -12.68 -8.84 -6.82
N GLU A 315 -12.37 -9.66 -7.81
CA GLU A 315 -13.15 -10.85 -8.18
C GLU A 315 -13.18 -11.88 -7.04
N GLN A 316 -12.03 -12.18 -6.44
CA GLN A 316 -11.95 -13.02 -5.23
C GLN A 316 -12.77 -12.44 -4.07
N GLY A 317 -12.80 -11.11 -3.96
CA GLY A 317 -13.60 -10.37 -3.00
C GLY A 317 -15.08 -10.23 -3.36
N GLY A 318 -15.54 -10.75 -4.50
CA GLY A 318 -16.91 -10.60 -4.99
C GLY A 318 -17.32 -9.13 -5.23
N LEU A 319 -16.35 -8.28 -5.53
CA LEU A 319 -16.53 -6.86 -5.81
C LEU A 319 -16.51 -6.62 -7.32
N LYS A 320 -17.30 -5.63 -7.75
CA LYS A 320 -17.37 -5.24 -9.17
C LYS A 320 -16.74 -3.87 -9.36
N TRP A 321 -16.04 -3.70 -10.49
CA TRP A 321 -15.52 -2.41 -10.92
C TRP A 321 -16.61 -1.34 -11.03
N GLU A 322 -17.84 -1.69 -11.42
CA GLU A 322 -18.98 -0.77 -11.52
C GLU A 322 -19.31 -0.03 -10.21
N ASN A 323 -19.01 -0.66 -9.07
CA ASN A 323 -19.23 -0.14 -7.72
C ASN A 323 -18.05 0.72 -7.23
N CYS A 324 -16.91 0.63 -7.91
CA CYS A 324 -15.78 1.52 -7.70
C CYS A 324 -16.11 2.86 -8.39
N THR A 325 -15.82 3.99 -7.73
CA THR A 325 -16.08 5.37 -8.22
C THR A 325 -15.84 5.58 -9.72
N ASN A 326 -16.41 6.65 -10.30
CA ASN A 326 -16.42 6.98 -11.74
C ASN A 326 -15.14 6.65 -12.56
N TYR A 327 -13.96 6.58 -11.97
CA TYR A 327 -12.75 6.03 -12.59
C TYR A 327 -12.90 4.61 -13.16
N ALA A 328 -13.64 3.73 -12.50
CA ALA A 328 -13.87 2.38 -13.03
C ALA A 328 -14.78 2.37 -14.26
N LYS A 329 -15.72 3.31 -14.35
CA LYS A 329 -16.50 3.56 -15.58
C LYS A 329 -15.63 4.09 -16.72
N LEU A 330 -14.55 4.82 -16.40
CA LEU A 330 -13.57 5.25 -17.39
C LEU A 330 -12.72 4.05 -17.87
N LEU A 331 -12.26 3.18 -16.96
CA LEU A 331 -11.52 1.96 -17.32
C LEU A 331 -12.38 0.94 -18.09
N ALA A 332 -13.71 0.97 -17.90
CA ALA A 332 -14.65 0.18 -18.70
C ALA A 332 -14.98 0.83 -20.06
N SER A 333 -14.51 2.04 -20.33
CA SER A 333 -14.76 2.74 -21.59
C SER A 333 -13.61 2.52 -22.58
N ASP A 334 -13.88 1.78 -23.66
CA ASP A 334 -12.90 1.56 -24.74
C ASP A 334 -12.31 2.88 -25.26
N LYS A 335 -13.16 3.91 -25.39
CA LYS A 335 -12.73 5.26 -25.81
C LYS A 335 -11.72 5.88 -24.84
N TRP A 336 -11.92 5.71 -23.54
CA TRP A 336 -11.00 6.25 -22.53
C TRP A 336 -9.71 5.43 -22.46
N CYS A 337 -9.82 4.10 -22.50
CA CYS A 337 -8.66 3.20 -22.52
C CYS A 337 -7.77 3.43 -23.75
N ALA A 338 -8.36 3.65 -24.93
CA ALA A 338 -7.59 3.99 -26.13
C ALA A 338 -6.85 5.34 -26.00
N ARG A 339 -7.45 6.33 -25.33
CA ARG A 339 -6.78 7.62 -25.04
C ARG A 339 -5.66 7.46 -24.02
N LEU A 340 -5.87 6.63 -22.99
CA LEU A 340 -4.84 6.30 -22.00
C LEU A 340 -3.67 5.55 -22.65
N ALA A 341 -3.95 4.60 -23.55
CA ALA A 341 -2.95 3.87 -24.31
C ALA A 341 -2.05 4.82 -25.12
N TYR A 342 -2.66 5.81 -25.80
CA TYR A 342 -1.90 6.85 -26.49
C TYR A 342 -1.02 7.68 -25.56
N LEU A 343 -1.55 8.09 -24.41
CA LEU A 343 -0.74 8.81 -23.43
C LEU A 343 0.46 7.97 -22.97
N ALA A 344 0.25 6.69 -22.68
CA ALA A 344 1.33 5.79 -22.31
C ALA A 344 2.39 5.68 -23.42
N ASP A 345 1.97 5.51 -24.67
CA ASP A 345 2.89 5.42 -25.82
C ASP A 345 3.69 6.72 -26.02
N ILE A 346 3.05 7.90 -26.02
CA ILE A 346 3.77 9.16 -26.25
C ILE A 346 4.72 9.50 -25.10
N PHE A 347 4.36 9.18 -23.85
CA PHE A 347 5.26 9.33 -22.71
C PHE A 347 6.43 8.34 -22.78
N HIS A 348 6.20 7.12 -23.25
CA HIS A 348 7.28 6.17 -23.50
C HIS A 348 8.30 6.73 -24.50
N HIS A 349 7.84 7.28 -25.63
CA HIS A 349 8.69 7.92 -26.64
C HIS A 349 9.45 9.14 -26.11
N LEU A 350 8.80 9.99 -25.30
CA LEU A 350 9.47 11.11 -24.64
C LEU A 350 10.52 10.66 -23.63
N ASN A 351 10.23 9.59 -22.88
CA ASN A 351 11.17 9.00 -21.94
C ASN A 351 12.37 8.37 -22.68
N GLU A 352 12.14 7.70 -23.81
CA GLU A 352 13.21 7.16 -24.65
C GLU A 352 14.14 8.28 -25.15
N LEU A 353 13.59 9.40 -25.63
CA LEU A 353 14.38 10.58 -25.98
C LEU A 353 15.20 11.07 -24.78
N ASN A 354 14.57 11.20 -23.60
CA ASN A 354 15.26 11.63 -22.38
C ASN A 354 16.42 10.70 -22.02
N THR A 355 16.19 9.38 -21.99
CA THR A 355 17.24 8.38 -21.73
C THR A 355 18.36 8.44 -22.76
N ARG A 356 18.05 8.63 -24.04
CA ARG A 356 19.08 8.76 -25.08
C ARG A 356 19.95 10.00 -24.89
N MET A 357 19.46 11.07 -24.28
CA MET A 357 20.23 12.27 -23.96
C MET A 357 20.97 12.18 -22.62
N GLN A 358 20.87 11.06 -21.91
CA GLN A 358 21.62 10.80 -20.68
C GLN A 358 22.93 10.09 -20.98
N GLY A 359 23.91 10.24 -20.09
CA GLY A 359 25.22 9.59 -20.19
C GLY A 359 26.38 10.54 -19.94
N ARG A 360 27.57 9.97 -19.74
CA ARG A 360 28.82 10.72 -19.74
C ARG A 360 29.18 11.03 -21.20
N ASN A 361 29.78 12.20 -21.44
CA ASN A 361 30.21 12.70 -22.77
C ASN A 361 29.07 13.15 -23.71
N GLU A 362 27.83 13.20 -23.23
CA GLU A 362 26.76 13.91 -23.94
C GLU A 362 27.09 15.40 -24.02
N ASN A 363 26.99 15.97 -25.22
CA ASN A 363 27.26 17.38 -25.47
C ASN A 363 26.11 18.04 -26.25
N LEU A 364 26.19 19.37 -26.38
CA LEU A 364 25.18 20.19 -27.05
C LEU A 364 24.83 19.66 -28.45
N LEU A 365 25.83 19.32 -29.26
CA LEU A 365 25.63 18.88 -30.64
C LEU A 365 24.87 17.56 -30.69
N THR A 366 25.32 16.57 -29.92
CA THR A 366 24.68 15.24 -29.86
C THR A 366 23.26 15.27 -29.30
N SER A 367 22.98 16.11 -28.29
CA SER A 367 21.63 16.25 -27.74
C SER A 367 20.69 16.93 -28.73
N THR A 368 21.20 17.93 -29.46
CA THR A 368 20.46 18.61 -30.52
C THR A 368 20.04 17.64 -31.62
N ASP A 369 20.94 16.77 -32.06
CA ASP A 369 20.66 15.77 -33.09
C ASP A 369 19.56 14.80 -32.65
N LYS A 370 19.57 14.39 -31.38
CA LYS A 370 18.53 13.53 -30.80
C LYS A 370 17.17 14.24 -30.76
N ILE A 371 17.14 15.51 -30.35
CA ILE A 371 15.91 16.32 -30.34
C ILE A 371 15.38 16.52 -31.76
N ASN A 372 16.22 16.87 -32.73
CA ASN A 372 15.81 17.08 -34.12
C ASN A 372 15.37 15.78 -34.78
N GLY A 373 16.04 14.66 -34.48
CA GLY A 373 15.60 13.33 -34.89
C GLY A 373 14.22 12.98 -34.32
N PHE A 374 13.96 13.31 -33.05
CA PHE A 374 12.64 13.14 -32.45
C PHE A 374 11.56 14.04 -33.07
N ARG A 375 11.88 15.31 -33.35
CA ARG A 375 10.97 16.23 -34.06
C ARG A 375 10.59 15.66 -35.44
N SER A 376 11.57 15.16 -36.18
CA SER A 376 11.35 14.51 -37.48
C SER A 376 10.47 13.27 -37.35
N LYS A 377 10.65 12.47 -36.28
CA LYS A 377 9.74 11.35 -35.97
C LYS A 377 8.32 11.82 -35.68
N VAL A 378 8.12 12.87 -34.88
CA VAL A 378 6.80 13.43 -34.57
C VAL A 378 6.08 13.89 -35.84
N GLN A 379 6.78 14.58 -36.75
CA GLN A 379 6.25 14.97 -38.05
C GLN A 379 5.87 13.76 -38.92
N LEU A 380 6.73 12.75 -38.98
CA LEU A 380 6.45 11.49 -39.68
C LEU A 380 5.23 10.78 -39.08
N TRP A 381 5.13 10.70 -37.75
CA TRP A 381 4.01 10.10 -37.05
C TRP A 381 2.70 10.85 -37.30
N HIS A 382 2.72 12.18 -37.35
CA HIS A 382 1.56 12.97 -37.71
C HIS A 382 0.99 12.54 -39.08
N GLN A 383 1.84 12.45 -40.11
CA GLN A 383 1.45 12.02 -41.46
C GLN A 383 0.88 10.59 -41.47
N HIS A 384 1.50 9.68 -40.71
CA HIS A 384 1.02 8.30 -40.63
C HIS A 384 -0.32 8.18 -39.90
N VAL A 385 -0.53 8.90 -38.81
CA VAL A 385 -1.81 8.90 -38.07
C VAL A 385 -2.93 9.48 -38.92
N GLU A 386 -2.66 10.51 -39.73
CA GLU A 386 -3.62 11.05 -40.71
C GLU A 386 -4.05 9.99 -41.73
N SER A 387 -3.14 9.10 -42.14
CA SER A 387 -3.46 7.94 -42.99
C SER A 387 -4.08 6.75 -42.25
N GLY A 388 -4.33 6.88 -40.93
CA GLY A 388 -4.89 5.81 -40.10
C GLY A 388 -3.88 4.77 -39.59
N ASN A 389 -2.58 4.96 -39.87
CA ASN A 389 -1.53 4.07 -39.36
C ASN A 389 -1.12 4.47 -37.94
N LEU A 390 -1.24 3.54 -36.99
CA LEU A 390 -0.90 3.72 -35.57
C LEU A 390 0.29 2.86 -35.12
N GLU A 391 1.12 2.34 -36.04
CA GLU A 391 2.22 1.42 -35.74
C GLU A 391 3.27 1.94 -34.75
N MET A 392 3.49 3.24 -34.73
CA MET A 392 4.39 3.90 -33.79
C MET A 392 3.87 3.89 -32.34
N PHE A 393 2.56 3.70 -32.15
CA PHE A 393 1.90 3.71 -30.85
C PHE A 393 1.37 2.29 -30.57
N THR A 394 2.24 1.42 -30.08
CA THR A 394 2.00 -0.03 -30.02
C THR A 394 0.83 -0.40 -29.09
N LEU A 395 0.67 0.29 -27.96
CA LEU A 395 -0.49 0.10 -27.07
C LEU A 395 -1.76 0.62 -27.73
N THR A 396 -1.68 1.79 -28.37
CA THR A 396 -2.81 2.41 -29.06
C THR A 396 -3.29 1.58 -30.24
N LYS A 397 -2.37 0.93 -30.97
CA LYS A 397 -2.68 0.04 -32.10
C LYS A 397 -3.62 -1.09 -31.71
N GLN A 398 -3.56 -1.59 -30.48
CA GLN A 398 -4.44 -2.66 -30.00
C GLN A 398 -5.93 -2.25 -29.98
N TRP A 399 -6.20 -0.95 -29.96
CA TRP A 399 -7.55 -0.38 -29.98
C TRP A 399 -8.01 0.00 -31.40
N GLN A 400 -7.31 -0.45 -32.45
CA GLN A 400 -7.74 -0.25 -33.83
C GLN A 400 -9.08 -0.98 -34.08
N GLY A 401 -10.10 -0.22 -34.44
CA GLY A 401 -11.42 -0.72 -34.85
C GLY A 401 -12.55 0.18 -34.37
N VAL A 402 -12.69 0.34 -33.05
CA VAL A 402 -13.76 1.16 -32.44
C VAL A 402 -13.22 2.57 -32.19
N HIS A 403 -13.87 3.59 -32.78
CA HIS A 403 -13.52 5.01 -32.63
C HIS A 403 -12.13 5.45 -33.14
N THR A 404 -11.48 4.68 -34.02
CA THR A 404 -10.16 5.00 -34.59
C THR A 404 -10.10 6.40 -35.19
N ALA A 405 -11.12 6.84 -35.93
CA ALA A 405 -11.12 8.17 -36.56
C ALA A 405 -11.08 9.31 -35.54
N ALA A 406 -11.93 9.25 -34.50
CA ALA A 406 -11.98 10.26 -33.45
C ALA A 406 -10.72 10.24 -32.57
N LEU A 407 -10.10 9.07 -32.38
CA LEU A 407 -8.83 8.94 -31.69
C LEU A 407 -7.68 9.54 -32.52
N SER A 408 -7.59 9.21 -33.80
CA SER A 408 -6.60 9.76 -34.73
C SER A 408 -6.67 11.28 -34.78
N GLU A 409 -7.86 11.88 -34.83
CA GLU A 409 -8.02 13.35 -34.81
C GLU A 409 -7.40 13.98 -33.56
N ILE A 410 -7.62 13.38 -32.38
CA ILE A 410 -7.02 13.83 -31.12
C ILE A 410 -5.49 13.68 -31.15
N ILE A 411 -5.00 12.54 -31.65
CA ILE A 411 -3.57 12.25 -31.76
C ILE A 411 -2.89 13.27 -32.69
N VAL A 412 -3.44 13.50 -33.88
CA VAL A 412 -2.94 14.46 -34.86
C VAL A 412 -2.86 15.86 -34.25
N LYS A 413 -3.94 16.32 -33.60
CA LYS A 413 -3.96 17.61 -32.89
C LYS A 413 -2.85 17.70 -31.85
N HIS A 414 -2.69 16.65 -31.04
CA HIS A 414 -1.64 16.60 -30.00
C HIS A 414 -0.23 16.60 -30.61
N LEU A 415 0.04 15.79 -31.64
CA LEU A 415 1.35 15.72 -32.28
C LEU A 415 1.75 17.07 -32.90
N LYS A 416 0.79 17.76 -33.52
CA LYS A 416 1.02 19.12 -34.02
C LYS A 416 1.37 20.10 -32.90
N THR A 417 0.60 20.09 -31.81
CA THR A 417 0.92 20.93 -30.63
C THR A 417 2.28 20.57 -30.04
N LEU A 418 2.62 19.28 -29.95
CA LEU A 418 3.91 18.82 -29.45
C LEU A 418 5.05 19.32 -30.34
N GLU A 419 4.91 19.22 -31.66
CA GLU A 419 5.87 19.75 -32.63
C GLU A 419 6.08 21.26 -32.47
N GLU A 420 5.00 22.03 -32.36
CA GLU A 420 5.04 23.48 -32.14
C GLU A 420 5.76 23.82 -30.83
N LYS A 421 5.48 23.08 -29.74
CA LYS A 421 6.14 23.27 -28.44
C LYS A 421 7.61 22.90 -28.47
N LEU A 422 7.96 21.76 -29.08
CA LEU A 422 9.37 21.37 -29.27
C LEU A 422 10.12 22.45 -30.08
N SER A 423 9.48 22.97 -31.13
CA SER A 423 10.04 24.04 -31.95
C SER A 423 10.21 25.34 -31.17
N PHE A 424 9.25 25.71 -30.34
CA PHE A 424 9.32 26.91 -29.49
C PHE A 424 10.44 26.82 -28.46
N TYR A 425 10.46 25.73 -27.69
CA TYR A 425 11.42 25.52 -26.60
C TYR A 425 12.86 25.28 -27.09
N PHE A 426 13.03 24.71 -28.28
CA PHE A 426 14.33 24.42 -28.89
C PHE A 426 14.59 25.25 -30.16
N SER A 427 13.94 26.40 -30.30
CA SER A 427 14.03 27.31 -31.45
C SER A 427 15.44 27.84 -31.73
N SER A 428 16.28 27.93 -30.70
CA SER A 428 17.63 28.47 -30.78
C SER A 428 18.73 27.43 -31.01
N VAL A 429 18.38 26.17 -31.22
CA VAL A 429 19.35 25.06 -31.25
C VAL A 429 19.73 24.66 -32.69
N SER A 430 19.61 25.57 -33.68
CA SER A 430 20.24 25.29 -34.98
C SER A 430 21.75 25.28 -34.79
N THR A 431 22.34 24.10 -34.84
CA THR A 431 23.78 23.86 -34.67
C THR A 431 24.49 23.72 -36.01
N GLU A 432 23.82 24.06 -37.12
CA GLU A 432 24.38 23.98 -38.48
C GLU A 432 25.65 24.86 -38.60
N CYS A 433 25.69 26.02 -37.92
CA CYS A 433 26.88 26.88 -37.88
C CYS A 433 28.06 26.26 -37.10
N LEU A 434 27.83 25.17 -36.37
CA LEU A 434 28.80 24.42 -35.58
C LEU A 434 29.15 23.07 -36.23
N ASP A 435 28.68 22.79 -37.45
CA ASP A 435 28.98 21.52 -38.14
C ASP A 435 30.47 21.32 -38.39
N TRP A 436 31.24 22.41 -38.51
CA TRP A 436 32.70 22.34 -38.56
C TRP A 436 33.34 21.77 -37.30
N VAL A 437 32.66 21.82 -36.14
CA VAL A 437 33.08 21.16 -34.89
C VAL A 437 32.86 19.66 -34.96
N ARG A 438 31.80 19.19 -35.64
CA ARG A 438 31.50 17.76 -35.84
C ARG A 438 32.43 17.14 -36.87
N ASP A 439 32.58 17.80 -38.01
CA ASP A 439 33.43 17.38 -39.11
C ASP A 439 34.08 18.62 -39.76
N PRO A 440 35.35 18.91 -39.41
CA PRO A 440 36.06 20.03 -40.00
C PRO A 440 36.41 19.79 -41.48
N TYR A 441 36.35 18.55 -41.98
CA TYR A 441 36.72 18.19 -43.35
C TYR A 441 35.52 18.14 -44.32
N SER A 442 34.29 18.19 -43.82
CA SER A 442 33.09 18.23 -44.65
C SER A 442 33.01 19.53 -45.47
N SER A 443 32.65 19.39 -46.75
CA SER A 443 32.40 20.53 -47.64
C SER A 443 31.14 21.31 -47.27
N ALA A 444 30.24 20.73 -46.48
CA ALA A 444 29.05 21.41 -45.96
C ALA A 444 29.38 22.34 -44.76
N SER A 445 30.50 22.11 -44.09
CA SER A 445 30.97 22.90 -42.96
C SER A 445 31.56 24.23 -43.43
N VAL A 446 30.75 25.19 -43.86
CA VAL A 446 31.28 26.53 -44.17
C VAL A 446 31.62 27.21 -42.83
N GLY A 447 32.85 27.70 -42.68
CA GLY A 447 33.26 28.45 -41.48
C GLY A 447 32.19 29.50 -41.17
N GLY A 448 31.53 29.34 -40.03
CA GLY A 448 30.26 30.01 -39.76
C GLY A 448 30.40 31.54 -39.71
N LYS A 449 29.26 32.26 -39.79
CA LYS A 449 29.20 33.71 -39.57
C LYS A 449 29.83 34.18 -38.24
N ASP A 450 29.98 33.27 -37.28
CA ASP A 450 30.53 33.52 -35.95
C ASP A 450 32.05 33.28 -35.85
N MET A 451 32.76 32.97 -36.96
CA MET A 451 34.21 32.78 -36.95
C MET A 451 34.98 34.05 -37.30
N THR A 452 36.10 34.29 -36.62
CA THR A 452 37.06 35.35 -36.98
C THR A 452 37.88 34.94 -38.20
N LEU A 453 38.52 35.90 -38.87
CA LEU A 453 39.39 35.62 -40.02
C LEU A 453 40.50 34.62 -39.67
N GLN A 454 41.15 34.79 -38.52
CA GLN A 454 42.23 33.91 -38.06
C GLN A 454 41.75 32.47 -37.83
N GLU A 455 40.54 32.30 -37.28
CA GLU A 455 39.95 30.96 -37.11
C GLU A 455 39.60 30.32 -38.46
N GLN A 456 39.19 31.12 -39.45
CA GLN A 456 38.92 30.63 -40.82
C GLN A 456 40.21 30.22 -41.54
N GLU A 457 41.31 30.96 -41.34
CA GLU A 457 42.64 30.61 -41.84
C GLU A 457 43.11 29.28 -41.23
N GLU A 458 43.05 29.14 -39.90
CA GLU A 458 43.40 27.87 -39.21
C GLU A 458 42.53 26.70 -39.68
N LEU A 459 41.21 26.91 -39.88
CA LEU A 459 40.33 25.85 -40.41
C LEU A 459 40.71 25.45 -41.83
N THR A 460 41.12 26.42 -42.65
CA THR A 460 41.56 26.17 -44.02
C THR A 460 42.86 25.36 -44.05
N GLU A 461 43.82 25.68 -43.18
CA GLU A 461 45.06 24.93 -43.04
C GLU A 461 44.83 23.51 -42.48
N LEU A 462 44.00 23.38 -41.43
CA LEU A 462 43.64 22.09 -40.84
C LEU A 462 43.04 21.13 -41.88
N ARG A 463 42.19 21.65 -42.77
CA ARG A 463 41.56 20.87 -43.85
C ARG A 463 42.56 20.25 -44.83
N GLN A 464 43.65 20.96 -45.10
CA GLN A 464 44.71 20.48 -45.99
C GLN A 464 45.69 19.56 -45.26
N ASN A 465 45.68 19.54 -43.92
CA ASN A 465 46.57 18.70 -43.13
C ASN A 465 46.09 17.23 -43.10
N ARG A 466 46.75 16.39 -43.91
CA ARG A 466 46.47 14.94 -43.99
C ARG A 466 46.73 14.18 -42.68
N GLY A 467 47.69 14.63 -41.87
CA GLY A 467 48.02 13.98 -40.60
C GLY A 467 46.87 14.09 -39.61
N PHE A 468 46.30 15.28 -39.45
CA PHE A 468 45.08 15.46 -38.63
C PHE A 468 43.87 14.73 -39.22
N LYS A 469 43.73 14.67 -40.55
CA LYS A 469 42.61 13.95 -41.17
C LYS A 469 42.61 12.45 -40.84
N LEU A 470 43.79 11.82 -40.81
CA LEU A 470 43.92 10.42 -40.40
C LEU A 470 43.58 10.27 -38.91
N ARG A 471 44.15 11.13 -38.06
CA ARG A 471 43.86 11.11 -36.60
C ARG A 471 42.39 11.36 -36.28
N PHE A 472 41.69 12.18 -37.06
CA PHE A 472 40.26 12.45 -36.88
C PHE A 472 39.42 11.18 -36.99
N ALA A 473 39.77 10.25 -37.88
CA ALA A 473 39.04 8.99 -38.04
C ALA A 473 39.24 8.04 -36.84
N ASP A 474 40.37 8.14 -36.14
CA ASP A 474 40.79 7.22 -35.08
C ASP A 474 40.52 7.74 -33.66
N LEU A 475 40.23 9.04 -33.50
CA LEU A 475 40.08 9.69 -32.20
C LEU A 475 38.63 10.07 -31.89
N PRO A 476 38.20 9.95 -30.61
CA PRO A 476 36.99 10.63 -30.14
C PRO A 476 37.05 12.14 -30.40
N LEU A 477 35.88 12.75 -30.63
CA LEU A 477 35.79 14.14 -31.08
C LEU A 477 36.48 15.15 -30.16
N ASP A 478 36.30 14.99 -28.85
CA ASP A 478 36.95 15.82 -27.82
C ASP A 478 38.48 15.65 -27.84
N SER A 479 38.95 14.40 -27.94
CA SER A 479 40.37 14.05 -28.00
C SER A 479 41.04 14.60 -29.26
N PHE A 480 40.34 14.57 -30.40
CA PHE A 480 40.81 15.17 -31.64
C PHE A 480 41.02 16.69 -31.50
N TRP A 481 40.04 17.40 -30.97
CA TRP A 481 40.16 18.85 -30.78
C TRP A 481 41.23 19.23 -29.75
N LEU A 482 41.40 18.43 -28.69
CA LEU A 482 42.49 18.60 -27.71
C LEU A 482 43.88 18.43 -28.34
N ASP A 483 44.06 17.47 -29.25
CA ASP A 483 45.33 17.27 -29.95
C ASP A 483 45.58 18.38 -30.99
N THR A 484 44.52 18.83 -31.66
CA THR A 484 44.54 19.92 -32.65
C THR A 484 44.96 21.25 -32.02
N ALA A 485 44.64 21.48 -30.75
CA ALA A 485 44.99 22.71 -30.03
C ALA A 485 46.51 22.99 -29.91
N LYS A 486 47.37 21.99 -30.18
CA LYS A 486 48.83 22.17 -30.19
C LYS A 486 49.32 22.95 -31.41
N GLU A 487 48.62 22.82 -32.55
CA GLU A 487 49.01 23.43 -33.83
C GLU A 487 48.02 24.54 -34.27
N PHE A 488 46.73 24.38 -33.97
CA PHE A 488 45.66 25.33 -34.35
C PHE A 488 44.87 25.77 -33.11
N PRO A 489 45.48 26.56 -32.21
CA PRO A 489 44.94 26.86 -30.89
C PRO A 489 43.66 27.71 -30.93
N LEU A 490 43.50 28.64 -31.88
CA LEU A 490 42.33 29.52 -31.89
C LEU A 490 41.07 28.73 -32.28
N LEU A 491 41.18 27.95 -33.36
CA LEU A 491 40.13 27.08 -33.87
C LEU A 491 39.76 25.99 -32.87
N ALA A 492 40.77 25.26 -32.36
CA ALA A 492 40.54 24.16 -31.45
C ALA A 492 39.93 24.62 -30.13
N ASN A 493 40.36 25.75 -29.57
CA ASN A 493 39.77 26.29 -28.35
C ASN A 493 38.30 26.65 -28.56
N LYS A 494 37.93 27.19 -29.73
CA LYS A 494 36.52 27.47 -30.04
C LYS A 494 35.68 26.20 -30.14
N ALA A 495 36.22 25.14 -30.74
CA ALA A 495 35.57 23.83 -30.78
C ALA A 495 35.40 23.24 -29.36
N ILE A 496 36.45 23.29 -28.53
CA ILE A 496 36.42 22.83 -27.14
C ILE A 496 35.37 23.62 -26.34
N LEU A 497 35.32 24.95 -26.47
CA LEU A 497 34.31 25.79 -25.81
C LEU A 497 32.88 25.48 -26.26
N THR A 498 32.70 24.90 -27.46
CA THR A 498 31.41 24.42 -27.96
C THR A 498 31.02 23.07 -27.33
N LEU A 499 32.00 22.19 -27.06
CA LEU A 499 31.79 20.85 -26.50
C LEU A 499 31.73 20.82 -24.96
N LEU A 500 32.36 21.78 -24.28
CA LEU A 500 32.43 21.86 -22.82
C LEU A 500 31.09 22.01 -22.08
N PRO A 501 30.09 22.77 -22.58
CA PRO A 501 28.84 22.96 -21.85
C PRO A 501 28.05 21.66 -21.66
N PHE A 502 27.54 21.45 -20.45
CA PHE A 502 26.60 20.36 -20.19
C PHE A 502 25.29 20.60 -20.93
N SER A 503 24.89 19.66 -21.78
CA SER A 503 23.61 19.73 -22.49
C SER A 503 22.41 19.30 -21.63
N THR A 504 22.65 18.49 -20.58
CA THR A 504 21.60 17.96 -19.70
C THR A 504 21.98 18.06 -18.21
N THR A 505 20.98 17.92 -17.33
CA THR A 505 21.19 17.85 -15.87
C THR A 505 21.46 16.43 -15.36
N TYR A 506 21.75 15.48 -16.25
CA TYR A 506 21.94 14.08 -15.92
C TYR A 506 22.93 13.84 -14.76
N LEU A 507 24.09 14.50 -14.77
CA LEU A 507 25.07 14.35 -13.70
C LEU A 507 24.57 14.87 -12.35
N CYS A 508 23.76 15.92 -12.34
CA CYS A 508 23.12 16.41 -11.11
C CYS A 508 22.07 15.42 -10.60
N GLU A 509 21.25 14.86 -11.48
CA GLU A 509 20.22 13.88 -11.11
C GLU A 509 20.84 12.59 -10.56
N MET A 510 21.89 12.09 -11.23
CA MET A 510 22.70 10.98 -10.72
C MET A 510 23.30 11.31 -9.34
N SER A 511 23.81 12.54 -9.15
CA SER A 511 24.36 12.97 -7.86
C SER A 511 23.30 13.03 -6.76
N PHE A 512 22.09 13.53 -7.07
CA PHE A 512 20.98 13.55 -6.13
C PHE A 512 20.49 12.14 -5.79
N SER A 513 20.46 11.22 -6.76
CA SER A 513 20.13 9.82 -6.50
C SER A 513 21.13 9.17 -5.54
N SER A 514 22.44 9.37 -5.76
CA SER A 514 23.48 8.91 -4.83
C SER A 514 23.36 9.57 -3.45
N MET A 515 23.04 10.86 -3.39
CA MET A 515 22.81 11.57 -2.12
C MET A 515 21.62 10.98 -1.35
N ILE A 516 20.52 10.64 -2.03
CA ILE A 516 19.36 9.99 -1.41
C ILE A 516 19.73 8.60 -0.92
N ALA A 517 20.49 7.82 -1.69
CA ALA A 517 20.96 6.49 -1.27
C ALA A 517 21.87 6.55 -0.04
N ILE A 518 22.75 7.56 0.04
CA ILE A 518 23.59 7.83 1.22
C ILE A 518 22.71 8.17 2.45
N LYS A 519 21.63 8.93 2.22
CA LYS A 519 20.67 9.36 3.24
C LYS A 519 19.66 8.24 3.58
N THR A 520 20.10 7.24 4.34
CA THR A 520 19.20 6.23 4.91
C THR A 520 18.63 6.68 6.26
N LYS A 521 17.55 6.03 6.72
CA LYS A 521 16.96 6.21 8.07
C LYS A 521 17.95 5.94 9.22
N TYR A 522 19.08 5.28 8.95
CA TYR A 522 20.14 5.00 9.92
C TYR A 522 21.34 5.98 9.82
N ARG A 523 21.33 6.88 8.83
CA ARG A 523 22.32 7.95 8.60
C ARG A 523 21.63 9.32 8.50
N GLU A 524 20.80 9.66 9.48
CA GLU A 524 19.98 10.90 9.45
C GLU A 524 20.81 12.20 9.55
N ARG A 525 22.06 12.14 10.06
CA ARG A 525 22.93 13.31 10.18
C ARG A 525 23.91 13.38 9.01
N LEU A 526 23.67 14.34 8.11
CA LEU A 526 24.54 14.75 7.00
C LEU A 526 25.81 15.45 7.53
N ARG A 527 26.76 14.70 8.06
CA ARG A 527 28.13 15.21 8.25
C ARG A 527 28.95 14.73 7.06
N ALA A 528 29.55 15.67 6.31
CA ALA A 528 30.47 15.40 5.20
C ALA A 528 29.87 14.77 3.90
N VAL A 529 28.70 15.26 3.45
CA VAL A 529 28.01 14.77 2.24
C VAL A 529 28.79 15.04 0.96
N ASP A 530 29.41 16.21 0.89
CA ASP A 530 30.24 16.60 -0.26
C ASP A 530 31.43 15.66 -0.40
N GLU A 531 32.08 15.30 0.72
CA GLU A 531 33.19 14.38 0.78
C GLU A 531 32.79 12.97 0.32
N GLU A 532 31.65 12.45 0.79
CA GLU A 532 31.15 11.14 0.36
C GLU A 532 30.75 11.11 -1.12
N LEU A 533 30.02 12.12 -1.60
CA LEU A 533 29.65 12.25 -3.01
C LEU A 533 30.89 12.38 -3.90
N ARG A 534 31.91 13.12 -3.46
CA ARG A 534 33.17 13.28 -4.20
C ARG A 534 33.89 11.95 -4.38
N VAL A 535 33.94 11.11 -3.35
CA VAL A 535 34.53 9.77 -3.46
C VAL A 535 33.69 8.86 -4.34
N CYS A 536 32.36 8.90 -4.21
CA CYS A 536 31.46 7.99 -4.92
C CYS A 536 31.30 8.29 -6.42
N LEU A 537 31.32 9.56 -6.82
CA LEU A 537 30.93 9.98 -8.17
C LEU A 537 32.12 10.33 -9.07
N SER A 538 33.29 10.61 -8.49
CA SER A 538 34.48 11.05 -9.22
C SER A 538 34.95 10.00 -10.23
N SER A 539 35.20 10.43 -11.47
CA SER A 539 35.96 9.65 -12.46
C SER A 539 37.47 9.68 -12.19
N ILE A 540 37.93 10.64 -11.39
CA ILE A 540 39.35 10.81 -11.04
C ILE A 540 39.62 9.96 -9.80
N PRO A 541 40.54 8.99 -9.87
CA PRO A 541 40.86 8.14 -8.73
C PRO A 541 41.58 8.94 -7.64
N ALA A 542 41.31 8.59 -6.38
CA ALA A 542 42.06 9.13 -5.26
C ALA A 542 43.53 8.69 -5.35
N ARG A 543 44.46 9.58 -4.98
CA ARG A 543 45.89 9.27 -4.90
C ARG A 543 46.18 8.47 -3.61
N ILE A 544 45.69 7.23 -3.55
CA ILE A 544 45.73 6.39 -2.34
C ILE A 544 47.15 6.24 -1.80
N SER A 545 48.14 5.97 -2.66
CA SER A 545 49.54 5.81 -2.23
C SER A 545 50.08 7.05 -1.51
N ALA A 546 49.78 8.25 -2.02
CA ALA A 546 50.18 9.51 -1.39
C ALA A 546 49.44 9.77 -0.06
N LEU A 547 48.18 9.34 0.03
CA LEU A 547 47.39 9.43 1.27
C LEU A 547 47.91 8.48 2.34
N CYS A 548 48.25 7.23 1.97
CA CYS A 548 48.83 6.23 2.86
C CYS A 548 50.19 6.66 3.40
N SER A 549 51.06 7.24 2.56
CA SER A 549 52.37 7.75 3.02
C SER A 549 52.27 8.91 4.02
N ALA A 550 51.14 9.62 4.05
CA ALA A 550 50.88 10.75 4.93
C ALA A 550 50.17 10.37 6.25
N LYS A 551 49.87 9.08 6.47
CA LYS A 551 49.13 8.60 7.65
C LYS A 551 49.91 7.49 8.35
N GLN A 552 49.98 7.56 9.68
CA GLN A 552 50.58 6.49 10.49
C GLN A 552 49.58 5.33 10.61
N ALA A 553 50.00 4.11 10.28
CA ALA A 553 49.16 2.93 10.40
C ALA A 553 48.82 2.69 11.87
N GLN A 554 47.52 2.66 12.20
CA GLN A 554 47.05 2.25 13.52
C GLN A 554 46.76 0.76 13.50
N VAL A 555 47.28 0.04 14.49
CA VAL A 555 46.96 -1.38 14.71
C VAL A 555 45.56 -1.45 15.31
N ALA A 556 44.68 -2.26 14.73
CA ALA A 556 43.33 -2.47 15.24
C ALA A 556 43.38 -3.13 16.64
N HIS A 557 42.57 -2.62 17.57
CA HIS A 557 42.46 -3.13 18.94
C HIS A 557 41.45 -4.27 19.06
#